data_AF-A0A969GRI0-F1
#
_entry.id   AF-A0A969GRI0-F1
#
_cell.length_a   1.000
_cell.length_b   1.000
_cell.length_c   1.000
_cell.angle_alpha   90.00
_cell.angle_beta   90.00
_cell.angle_gamma   90.00
#
_symmetry.space_group_name_H-M   'P 1'
#
loop_
_entity.id
_entity.type
_entity.pdbx_description
1 polymer ?
#
loop_
_entity_poly.entity_id
_entity_poly.type
_entity_poly.pdbx_seq_one_letter_code
_entity_poly.pdbx_strand_id
1 'polypeptide(L)'
;MALSDEEIYLQILIHENDLMNHRITWFITLQGLLFAALGFAWDKQDAQKLILILSILGTLTSISSGFVLWGGASAIDELLKKTTIGRRAKKIERFFYPWYTFPLLFLAAWIVILSAK
;
A
#
# COMPACT_ATOMS: atom_id res chain seq x y z
N MET A 1 -9.35 22.17 -30.26
CA MET A 1 -7.91 21.87 -30.18
C MET A 1 -7.81 20.48 -29.57
N ALA A 2 -7.43 19.47 -30.35
CA ALA A 2 -7.23 18.12 -29.81
C ALA A 2 -5.98 18.14 -28.92
N LEU A 3 -6.06 17.52 -27.74
CA LEU A 3 -4.90 17.32 -26.88
C LEU A 3 -3.88 16.44 -27.62
N SER A 4 -2.60 16.74 -27.46
CA SER A 4 -1.52 15.88 -27.92
C SER A 4 -1.53 14.55 -27.15
N ASP A 5 -1.05 13.47 -27.77
CA ASP A 5 -0.99 12.16 -27.13
C ASP A 5 -0.22 12.18 -25.79
N GLU A 6 0.82 13.02 -25.70
CA GLU A 6 1.60 13.21 -24.46
C GLU A 6 0.76 13.82 -23.33
N GLU A 7 -0.09 14.80 -23.62
CA GLU A 7 -0.98 15.41 -22.63
C GLU A 7 -2.01 14.40 -22.12
N ILE A 8 -2.51 13.52 -23.00
CA ILE A 8 -3.44 12.45 -22.61
C ILE A 8 -2.75 11.47 -21.66
N TYR A 9 -1.55 10.99 -21.99
CA TYR A 9 -0.81 10.08 -21.10
C TYR A 9 -0.45 10.73 -19.77
N LEU A 10 -0.12 12.02 -19.75
CA LEU A 10 0.16 12.76 -18.53
C LEU A 10 -1.09 12.85 -17.63
N GLN A 11 -2.26 13.13 -18.21
CA GLN A 11 -3.51 13.16 -17.43
C GLN A 11 -3.83 11.80 -16.82
N ILE A 12 -3.68 10.71 -17.59
CA ILE A 12 -3.89 9.35 -17.08
C ILE A 12 -2.87 9.03 -15.97
N LEU A 13 -1.61 9.40 -16.14
CA LEU A 13 -0.55 9.19 -15.15
C LEU A 13 -0.87 9.89 -13.82
N ILE A 14 -1.30 11.16 -13.88
CA ILE A 14 -1.69 11.93 -12.69
C ILE A 14 -2.88 11.26 -12.00
N HIS A 15 -3.88 10.84 -12.78
CA HIS A 15 -5.05 10.16 -12.25
C HIS A 15 -4.70 8.83 -11.55
N GLU A 16 -3.88 7.98 -12.18
CA GLU A 16 -3.44 6.72 -11.57
C GLU A 16 -2.62 6.95 -10.30
N ASN A 17 -1.76 7.97 -10.28
CA ASN A 17 -0.99 8.34 -9.10
C ASN A 17 -1.91 8.79 -7.95
N ASP A 18 -2.95 9.57 -8.25
CA ASP A 18 -3.93 10.01 -7.25
C ASP A 18 -4.73 8.82 -6.69
N LEU A 19 -5.19 7.91 -7.55
CA LEU A 19 -5.85 6.66 -7.12
C LEU A 19 -4.94 5.82 -6.22
N MET A 20 -3.66 5.69 -6.55
CA MET A 20 -2.69 4.99 -5.70
C MET A 20 -2.51 5.68 -4.35
N ASN A 21 -2.41 7.01 -4.33
CA ASN A 21 -2.29 7.78 -3.09
C ASN A 21 -3.52 7.59 -2.19
N HIS A 22 -4.72 7.60 -2.76
CA HIS A 22 -5.95 7.30 -2.01
C HIS A 22 -5.96 5.87 -1.45
N ARG A 23 -5.55 4.87 -2.24
CA ARG A 23 -5.44 3.46 -1.78
C ARG A 23 -4.47 3.32 -0.61
N ILE A 24 -3.31 3.98 -0.67
CA ILE A 24 -2.34 4.01 0.43
C ILE A 24 -2.93 4.67 1.67
N THR A 25 -3.57 5.83 1.50
CA THR A 25 -4.17 6.58 2.61
C THR A 25 -5.17 5.71 3.36
N TRP A 26 -6.09 5.05 2.65
CA TRP A 26 -7.07 4.16 3.25
C TRP A 26 -6.43 2.92 3.88
N PHE A 27 -5.41 2.35 3.24
CA PHE A 27 -4.65 1.23 3.79
C PHE A 27 -3.99 1.60 5.13
N ILE A 28 -3.24 2.70 5.18
CA ILE A 28 -2.57 3.17 6.41
C ILE A 28 -3.59 3.46 7.51
N THR A 29 -4.73 4.07 7.14
CA THR A 29 -5.81 4.37 8.10
C THR A 29 -6.37 3.09 8.71
N LEU A 30 -6.68 2.08 7.89
CA LEU A 30 -7.15 0.78 8.37
C LEU A 30 -6.12 0.07 9.24
N GLN A 31 -4.84 0.08 8.84
CA GLN A 31 -3.76 -0.49 9.67
C GLN A 31 -3.66 0.23 11.02
N GLY A 32 -3.67 1.56 11.02
CA GLY A 32 -3.66 2.35 12.25
C GLY A 32 -4.83 2.02 13.19
N LEU A 33 -6.04 1.87 12.66
CA LEU A 33 -7.21 1.46 13.44
C LEU A 33 -7.06 0.05 14.01
N LEU A 34 -6.51 -0.89 13.24
CA LEU A 34 -6.24 -2.26 13.72
C LEU A 34 -5.19 -2.28 14.83
N PHE A 35 -4.10 -1.52 14.70
CA PHE A 35 -3.09 -1.39 15.76
C PHE A 35 -3.63 -0.68 17.00
N ALA A 36 -4.48 0.33 16.84
CA ALA A 36 -5.15 0.97 17.97
C ALA A 36 -6.05 -0.04 18.71
N ALA A 37 -6.86 -0.81 17.98
CA ALA A 37 -7.69 -1.87 18.55
C ALA A 37 -6.86 -2.95 19.26
N LEU A 38 -5.71 -3.33 18.69
CA LEU A 38 -4.76 -4.25 19.31
C LEU A 38 -4.21 -3.69 20.62
N GLY A 39 -3.84 -2.40 20.65
CA GLY A 39 -3.38 -1.72 21.85
C GLY A 39 -4.41 -1.75 22.99
N PHE A 40 -5.69 -1.52 22.68
CA PHE A 40 -6.77 -1.64 23.68
C PHE A 40 -7.01 -3.06 24.19
N ALA A 41 -6.61 -4.08 23.42
CA ALA A 41 -6.78 -5.49 23.75
C ALA A 41 -5.56 -6.11 24.46
N TRP A 42 -4.40 -5.44 24.44
CA TRP A 42 -3.10 -6.02 24.81
C TRP A 42 -3.02 -6.57 26.23
N ASP A 43 -3.56 -5.84 27.21
CA ASP A 43 -3.46 -6.17 28.64
C ASP A 43 -4.65 -7.00 29.17
N LYS A 44 -5.61 -7.37 28.31
CA LYS A 44 -6.80 -8.11 28.72
C LYS A 44 -6.55 -9.62 28.59
N GLN A 45 -6.56 -10.34 29.71
CA GLN A 45 -6.30 -11.79 29.76
C GLN A 45 -7.24 -12.62 28.86
N ASP A 46 -8.51 -12.25 28.76
CA ASP A 46 -9.50 -12.94 27.91
C ASP A 46 -9.50 -12.48 26.44
N ALA A 47 -8.67 -11.50 26.06
CA ALA A 47 -8.69 -10.93 24.71
C ALA A 47 -7.80 -11.68 23.71
N GLN A 48 -7.19 -12.81 24.08
CA GLN A 48 -6.31 -13.57 23.18
C GLN A 48 -6.96 -13.92 21.83
N LYS A 49 -8.23 -14.33 21.84
CA LYS A 49 -8.98 -14.61 20.60
C LYS A 49 -9.17 -13.37 19.74
N LEU A 50 -9.42 -12.22 20.35
CA LEU A 50 -9.57 -10.95 19.64
C LEU A 50 -8.25 -10.50 19.00
N ILE A 51 -7.13 -10.63 19.74
CA ILE A 51 -5.78 -10.33 19.23
C ILE A 51 -5.46 -11.21 18.02
N LEU A 52 -5.79 -12.51 18.07
CA LEU A 52 -5.60 -13.42 16.93
C LEU A 52 -6.42 -12.98 15.71
N ILE A 53 -7.70 -12.65 15.91
CA ILE A 53 -8.58 -12.17 14.82
C ILE A 53 -8.03 -10.87 14.21
N LEU A 54 -7.63 -9.90 15.04
CA LEU A 54 -7.05 -8.65 14.58
C LEU A 54 -5.75 -8.88 13.78
N SER A 55 -4.93 -9.83 14.21
CA SER A 55 -3.67 -10.17 13.54
C SER A 55 -3.89 -10.82 12.18
N ILE A 56 -4.87 -11.72 12.08
CA ILE A 56 -5.28 -12.33 10.80
C ILE A 56 -5.85 -11.26 9.87
N LEU A 57 -6.73 -10.37 10.36
CA LEU A 57 -7.29 -9.28 9.58
C LEU A 57 -6.20 -8.32 9.07
N GLY A 58 -5.26 -7.94 9.93
CA GLY A 58 -4.11 -7.10 9.57
C GLY A 58 -3.22 -7.72 8.51
N THR A 59 -2.96 -9.04 8.61
CA THR A 59 -2.19 -9.81 7.64
C THR A 59 -2.91 -9.87 6.29
N LEU A 60 -4.19 -10.26 6.27
CA LEU A 60 -4.97 -10.40 5.04
C LEU A 60 -5.16 -9.06 4.32
N THR A 61 -5.42 -7.98 5.07
CA THR A 61 -5.54 -6.64 4.50
C THR A 61 -4.20 -6.15 3.94
N SER A 62 -3.07 -6.43 4.59
CA SER A 62 -1.74 -6.11 4.08
C SER A 62 -1.42 -6.85 2.78
N ILE A 63 -1.74 -8.14 2.68
CA ILE A 63 -1.55 -8.92 1.45
C ILE A 63 -2.44 -8.39 0.34
N SER A 64 -3.74 -8.21 0.62
CA SER A 64 -4.72 -7.73 -0.36
C SER A 64 -4.34 -6.35 -0.92
N SER A 65 -4.03 -5.39 -0.04
CA SER A 65 -3.59 -4.06 -0.45
C SER A 65 -2.24 -4.08 -1.18
N GLY A 66 -1.33 -4.97 -0.79
CA GLY A 66 -0.05 -5.17 -1.50
C GLY A 66 -0.25 -5.55 -2.97
N PHE A 67 -1.14 -6.50 -3.27
CA PHE A 67 -1.46 -6.87 -4.66
C PHE A 67 -2.06 -5.71 -5.46
N VAL A 68 -3.00 -4.97 -4.86
CA VAL A 68 -3.65 -3.82 -5.52
C VAL A 68 -2.63 -2.71 -5.82
N LEU A 69 -1.73 -2.41 -4.88
CA LEU A 69 -0.69 -1.39 -5.06
C LEU A 69 0.35 -1.81 -6.08
N TRP A 70 0.70 -3.09 -6.14
CA TRP A 70 1.61 -3.60 -7.17
C TRP A 70 1.02 -3.48 -8.58
N GLY A 71 -0.27 -3.81 -8.74
CA GLY A 71 -0.97 -3.60 -10.01
C GLY A 71 -0.93 -2.14 -10.46
N GLY A 72 -1.25 -1.20 -9.54
CA GLY A 72 -1.20 0.24 -9.81
C GLY A 72 0.21 0.73 -10.18
N ALA A 73 1.23 0.30 -9.42
CA ALA A 73 2.61 0.69 -9.69
C ALA A 73 3.09 0.22 -11.07
N SER A 74 2.65 -0.97 -11.50
CA SER A 74 2.96 -1.50 -12.84
C SER A 74 2.29 -0.68 -13.95
N ALA A 75 1.06 -0.21 -13.74
CA ALA A 75 0.36 0.66 -14.68
C ALA A 75 1.04 2.03 -14.80
N ILE A 76 1.44 2.64 -13.68
CA ILE A 76 2.22 3.87 -13.66
C ILE A 76 3.55 3.70 -14.40
N ASP A 77 4.25 2.58 -14.16
CA ASP A 77 5.50 2.27 -14.85
C ASP A 77 5.33 2.11 -16.37
N GLU A 78 4.18 1.61 -16.84
CA GLU A 78 3.87 1.56 -18.27
C GLU A 78 3.58 2.96 -18.85
N LEU A 79 2.81 3.79 -18.14
CA LEU A 79 2.51 5.16 -18.56
C LEU A 79 3.76 6.04 -18.57
N LEU A 80 4.66 5.86 -17.61
CA LEU A 80 5.93 6.56 -17.56
C LEU A 80 6.83 6.22 -18.76
N LYS A 81 6.78 5.00 -19.29
CA LYS A 81 7.53 4.65 -20.51
C LYS A 81 6.99 5.35 -21.77
N LYS A 82 5.70 5.71 -21.77
CA LYS A 82 5.03 6.41 -22.87
C LYS A 82 5.21 7.93 -22.78
N THR A 83 5.66 8.46 -21.64
CA THR A 83 5.94 9.89 -21.44
C THR A 83 7.44 10.19 -21.48
N THR A 84 7.80 11.42 -21.84
CA THR A 84 9.22 11.86 -21.84
C THR A 84 9.83 11.92 -20.43
N ILE A 85 8.99 12.09 -19.41
CA ILE A 85 9.34 12.24 -17.99
C ILE A 85 9.88 10.94 -17.38
N GLY A 86 9.34 9.77 -17.75
CA GLY A 86 9.68 8.49 -17.13
C GLY A 86 11.09 7.98 -17.42
N ARG A 87 11.80 8.56 -18.40
CA ARG A 87 13.17 8.18 -18.77
C ARG A 87 14.23 8.48 -17.69
N ARG A 88 13.91 9.32 -16.69
CA ARG A 88 14.89 9.83 -15.71
C ARG A 88 14.91 9.11 -14.37
N ALA A 89 13.92 8.29 -14.05
CA ALA A 89 13.81 7.63 -12.74
C ALA A 89 14.74 6.42 -12.62
N LYS A 90 15.66 6.43 -11.63
CA LYS A 90 16.60 5.33 -11.38
C LYS A 90 15.90 4.15 -10.69
N LYS A 91 16.30 2.91 -11.01
CA LYS A 91 15.77 1.67 -10.40
C LYS A 91 15.78 1.67 -8.85
N ILE A 92 16.75 2.33 -8.22
CA ILE A 92 16.90 2.38 -6.74
C ILE A 92 15.79 3.20 -6.09
N GLU A 93 15.34 4.29 -6.72
CA GLU A 93 14.24 5.11 -6.20
C GLU A 93 12.92 4.33 -6.22
N ARG A 94 12.79 3.34 -7.12
CA ARG A 94 11.59 2.52 -7.25
C ARG A 94 11.35 1.58 -6.07
N PHE A 95 12.42 1.12 -5.43
CA PHE A 95 12.32 0.21 -4.29
C PHE A 95 11.81 0.92 -3.03
N PHE A 96 12.18 2.19 -2.85
CA PHE A 96 11.76 2.98 -1.68
C PHE A 96 10.38 3.62 -1.84
N TYR A 97 9.67 3.32 -2.93
CA TYR A 97 8.35 3.90 -3.06
C TYR A 97 7.38 3.38 -1.97
N PRO A 98 6.57 4.28 -1.39
CA PRO A 98 5.58 3.96 -0.35
C PRO A 98 4.70 2.74 -0.66
N TRP A 99 4.35 2.54 -1.94
CA TRP A 99 3.45 1.47 -2.38
C TRP A 99 4.03 0.05 -2.20
N TYR A 100 5.35 -0.12 -2.14
CA TYR A 100 5.98 -1.42 -1.88
C TYR A 100 6.36 -1.58 -0.41
N THR A 101 6.86 -0.50 0.20
CA THR A 101 7.43 -0.54 1.55
C THR A 101 6.35 -0.67 2.62
N PHE A 102 5.25 0.07 2.54
CA PHE A 102 4.22 0.05 3.58
C PHE A 102 3.50 -1.30 3.73
N PRO A 103 3.02 -1.96 2.66
CA PRO A 103 2.37 -3.26 2.81
C PRO A 103 3.29 -4.32 3.42
N LEU A 104 4.57 -4.34 3.01
CA LEU A 104 5.56 -5.27 3.54
C LEU A 104 5.88 -4.99 5.02
N LEU A 105 6.00 -3.72 5.40
CA LEU A 105 6.28 -3.31 6.78
C LEU A 105 5.13 -3.73 7.71
N PHE A 106 3.89 -3.44 7.34
CA PHE A 106 2.74 -3.85 8.15
C PHE A 106 2.53 -5.37 8.16
N LEU A 107 2.75 -6.04 7.03
CA LEU A 107 2.72 -7.51 6.98
C LEU A 107 3.74 -8.11 7.95
N ALA A 108 4.98 -7.62 7.93
CA ALA A 108 6.02 -8.07 8.85
C ALA A 108 5.63 -7.83 10.31
N ALA A 109 5.06 -6.66 10.64
CA ALA A 109 4.58 -6.36 11.98
C ALA A 109 3.51 -7.37 12.45
N TRP A 110 2.52 -7.69 11.61
CA TRP A 110 1.48 -8.66 11.95
C TRP A 110 2.00 -10.09 12.10
N ILE A 111 2.95 -10.51 11.23
CA ILE A 111 3.59 -11.83 11.35
C ILE A 111 4.36 -11.95 12.66
N VAL A 112 5.09 -10.91 13.06
CA VAL A 112 5.82 -10.89 14.34
C VAL A 112 4.86 -11.01 15.52
N ILE A 113 3.74 -10.26 15.50
CA ILE A 113 2.72 -10.34 16.56
C ILE A 113 2.08 -11.72 16.62
N LEU A 114 1.76 -12.31 15.46
CA LEU A 114 1.15 -13.63 15.36
C LEU A 114 2.09 -14.76 15.79
N SER A 115 3.41 -14.58 15.62
CA SER A 115 4.43 -15.54 16.05
C SER A 115 4.78 -15.42 17.55
N ALA A 116 4.50 -14.26 18.15
CA ALA A 116 4.78 -13.98 19.56
C ALA A 116 3.63 -14.40 20.51
N LYS A 117 2.52 -14.91 19.97
CA LYS A 117 1.35 -15.40 20.72
C LYS A 117 1.19 -16.89 20.50
#